data_AF-W1U260-F1
#
_entry.id   AF-W1U260-F1
#
_cell.length_a   1.000
_cell.length_b   1.000
_cell.length_c   1.000
_cell.angle_alpha   90.00
_cell.angle_beta   90.00
_cell.angle_gamma   90.00
#
_symmetry.space_group_name_H-M   'P 1'
#
loop_
_entity.id
_entity.type
_entity.pdbx_description
1 polymer ?
#
loop_
_entity_poly.entity_id
_entity_poly.type
_entity_poly.pdbx_seq_one_letter_code
_entity_poly.pdbx_strand_id
1 'polypeptide(L)'
;EHHVLLPVASPTRAVARALRYARDITDDAHIHALHIAIDAEAGERVRQKWHRLLPAISIEVIPSPYRDFSEPLLDYIKAFRDRHPDASIAVLIPEFEVGSGWERLLHNQQGLQLRWQLLNRFDVIVTTVPLLLTDPHEKKE
;
A
#
# COMPACT_ATOMS: atom_id res chain seq x y z
N GLU A 1 12.24 8.16 14.21
CA GLU A 1 11.90 6.80 13.74
C GLU A 1 11.17 6.91 12.40
N HIS A 2 11.45 6.02 11.44
CA HIS A 2 10.84 6.07 10.11
C HIS A 2 9.95 4.83 9.91
N HIS A 3 8.65 5.05 9.76
CA HIS A 3 7.69 3.98 9.47
C HIS A 3 7.23 4.07 8.02
N VAL A 4 7.12 2.91 7.41
CA VAL A 4 6.58 2.77 6.07
C VAL A 4 5.24 2.06 6.17
N LEU A 5 4.19 2.72 5.67
CA LEU A 5 2.86 2.13 5.51
C LEU A 5 2.68 1.75 4.04
N LEU A 6 2.39 0.47 3.78
CA LEU A 6 2.31 -0.08 2.44
C LEU A 6 0.94 -0.74 2.23
N PRO A 7 -0.03 -0.06 1.60
CA PRO A 7 -1.29 -0.68 1.21
C PRO A 7 -1.06 -1.81 0.21
N VAL A 8 -1.61 -3.00 0.49
CA VAL A 8 -1.45 -4.20 -0.33
C VAL A 8 -2.78 -4.92 -0.53
N ALA A 9 -3.12 -5.24 -1.77
CA ALA A 9 -4.23 -6.16 -2.08
C ALA A 9 -3.77 -7.63 -2.00
N SER A 10 -2.56 -7.92 -2.49
CA SER A 10 -1.91 -9.23 -2.41
C SER A 10 -0.39 -9.10 -2.65
N PRO A 11 0.42 -10.14 -2.31
CA PRO A 11 1.83 -10.16 -2.67
C PRO A 11 2.00 -10.25 -4.20
N THR A 12 2.53 -9.19 -4.80
CA THR A 12 2.72 -9.05 -6.25
C THR A 12 4.10 -8.47 -6.58
N ARG A 13 4.49 -8.44 -7.86
CA ARG A 13 5.75 -7.81 -8.31
C ARG A 13 5.83 -6.32 -7.96
N ALA A 14 4.72 -5.58 -8.04
CA ALA A 14 4.70 -4.16 -7.68
C ALA A 14 4.94 -3.97 -6.17
N VAL A 15 4.31 -4.81 -5.34
CA VAL A 15 4.53 -4.84 -3.90
C VAL A 15 5.99 -5.20 -3.58
N ALA A 16 6.57 -6.20 -4.26
CA ALA A 16 7.98 -6.54 -4.08
C ALA A 16 8.93 -5.38 -4.44
N ARG A 17 8.62 -4.61 -5.48
CA ARG A 17 9.37 -3.40 -5.84
C ARG A 17 9.23 -2.31 -4.79
N ALA A 18 8.02 -2.07 -4.28
CA ALA A 18 7.77 -1.12 -3.20
C ALA A 18 8.48 -1.51 -1.91
N LEU A 19 8.49 -2.80 -1.55
CA LEU A 19 9.22 -3.32 -0.39
C LEU A 19 10.73 -3.15 -0.50
N ARG A 20 11.30 -3.34 -1.71
CA ARG A 20 12.71 -3.03 -1.93
C ARG A 20 13.02 -1.57 -1.64
N TYR A 21 12.21 -0.65 -2.15
CA TYR A 21 12.37 0.77 -1.88
C TYR A 21 12.13 1.12 -0.40
N ALA A 22 11.16 0.45 0.25
CA ALA A 22 10.94 0.61 1.69
C ALA A 22 12.17 0.25 2.52
N ARG A 23 12.90 -0.80 2.12
CA ARG A 23 14.15 -1.24 2.76
C ARG A 23 15.32 -0.28 2.56
N ASP A 24 15.25 0.61 1.56
CA ASP A 24 16.20 1.70 1.41
C ASP A 24 15.92 2.84 2.41
N ILE A 25 14.73 2.86 3.02
CA ILE A 25 14.27 3.90 3.97
C ILE A 25 14.37 3.42 5.42
N THR A 26 13.99 2.18 5.70
CA THR A 26 13.87 1.64 7.06
C THR A 26 13.99 0.11 7.10
N ASP A 27 14.16 -0.45 8.30
CA ASP A 27 14.22 -1.90 8.52
C ASP A 27 12.84 -2.56 8.45
N ASP A 28 12.80 -3.87 8.14
CA ASP A 28 11.56 -4.66 8.01
C ASP A 28 10.61 -4.55 9.22
N ALA A 29 11.14 -4.31 10.42
CA ALA A 29 10.36 -4.12 11.65
C ALA A 29 9.48 -2.84 11.65
N HIS A 30 9.83 -1.85 10.83
CA HIS A 30 9.10 -0.59 10.71
C HIS A 30 8.32 -0.47 9.39
N ILE A 31 8.24 -1.56 8.62
CA ILE A 31 7.39 -1.67 7.43
C ILE A 31 6.09 -2.35 7.83
N HIS A 32 4.96 -1.69 7.58
CA HIS A 32 3.61 -2.15 7.93
C HIS A 32 2.81 -2.33 6.65
N ALA A 33 2.56 -3.58 6.26
CA ALA A 33 1.69 -3.88 5.14
C ALA A 33 0.22 -3.78 5.58
N LEU A 34 -0.60 -3.07 4.82
CA LEU A 34 -2.00 -2.81 5.16
C LEU A 34 -2.91 -3.45 4.12
N HIS A 35 -3.71 -4.43 4.53
CA HIS A 35 -4.67 -5.08 3.67
C HIS A 35 -6.09 -4.70 4.07
N ILE A 36 -6.80 -4.00 3.19
CA ILE A 36 -8.22 -3.66 3.41
C ILE A 36 -9.07 -4.85 2.96
N ALA A 37 -9.65 -5.58 3.93
CA ALA A 37 -10.41 -6.80 3.69
C ALA A 37 -11.91 -6.53 3.69
N ILE A 38 -12.55 -6.85 2.57
CA ILE A 38 -14.01 -6.81 2.42
C ILE A 38 -14.69 -8.02 3.07
N ASP A 39 -13.95 -9.12 3.15
CA ASP A 39 -14.40 -10.40 3.69
C ASP A 39 -13.32 -10.97 4.61
N ALA A 40 -13.75 -11.51 5.75
CA ALA A 40 -12.84 -12.01 6.78
C ALA A 40 -12.03 -13.24 6.28
N GLU A 41 -12.66 -14.12 5.51
CA GLU A 41 -12.02 -15.31 4.98
C GLU A 41 -10.94 -14.93 3.93
N ALA A 42 -11.26 -13.98 3.06
CA ALA A 42 -10.32 -13.42 2.09
C ALA A 42 -9.13 -12.73 2.76
N GLY A 43 -9.40 -11.93 3.79
CA GLY A 43 -8.35 -11.26 4.56
C GLY A 43 -7.41 -12.27 5.23
N GLU A 44 -7.95 -13.34 5.79
CA GLU A 44 -7.17 -14.40 6.41
C GLU A 44 -6.28 -15.14 5.39
N ARG A 45 -6.79 -15.43 4.19
CA ARG A 45 -5.98 -16.02 3.11
C ARG A 45 -4.79 -15.13 2.74
N VAL A 46 -5.00 -13.82 2.64
CA VAL A 46 -3.92 -12.87 2.35
C VAL A 46 -2.91 -12.83 3.49
N ARG A 47 -3.36 -12.78 4.75
CA ARG A 47 -2.49 -12.81 5.94
C ARG A 47 -1.61 -14.05 5.97
N GLN A 48 -2.18 -15.24 5.74
CA GLN A 48 -1.43 -16.49 5.70
C GLN A 48 -0.42 -16.51 4.55
N LYS A 49 -0.82 -16.08 3.36
CA LYS A 49 0.08 -15.98 2.20
C LYS A 49 1.24 -15.02 2.48
N TRP A 50 0.94 -13.87 3.09
CA TRP A 50 1.95 -12.89 3.48
C TRP A 50 2.94 -13.47 4.47
N HIS A 51 2.47 -14.08 5.56
CA HIS A 51 3.35 -14.62 6.59
C HIS A 51 4.29 -15.72 6.06
N ARG A 52 3.83 -16.52 5.08
CA ARG A 52 4.68 -17.50 4.40
C ARG A 52 5.79 -16.88 3.54
N LEU A 53 5.52 -15.73 2.91
CA LEU A 53 6.43 -15.10 1.96
C LEU A 53 7.35 -14.05 2.60
N LEU A 54 6.82 -13.31 3.58
CA LEU A 54 7.44 -12.13 4.19
C LEU A 54 7.23 -12.16 5.72
N PRO A 55 7.74 -13.17 6.43
CA PRO A 55 7.48 -13.34 7.87
C PRO A 55 8.03 -12.22 8.75
N ALA A 56 9.04 -11.49 8.28
CA ALA A 56 9.68 -10.40 9.01
C ALA A 56 8.90 -9.07 8.95
N ILE A 57 7.94 -8.94 8.02
CA ILE A 57 7.18 -7.71 7.79
C ILE A 57 5.76 -7.94 8.26
N SER A 58 5.28 -7.07 9.15
CA SER A 58 3.91 -7.16 9.67
C SER A 58 2.88 -6.92 8.56
N ILE A 59 1.76 -7.62 8.64
CA ILE A 59 0.58 -7.31 7.83
C ILE A 59 -0.62 -7.12 8.74
N GLU A 60 -1.27 -5.97 8.62
CA GLU A 60 -2.50 -5.65 9.31
C GLU A 60 -3.67 -5.79 8.34
N VAL A 61 -4.66 -6.59 8.75
CA VAL A 61 -5.90 -6.81 7.99
C VAL A 61 -6.97 -5.91 8.57
N ILE A 62 -7.36 -4.88 7.82
CA ILE A 62 -8.31 -3.85 8.24
C ILE A 62 -9.67 -4.19 7.60
N PRO A 63 -10.71 -4.50 8.40
CA PRO A 63 -12.04 -4.77 7.86
C PRO A 63 -12.65 -3.56 7.14
N SER A 64 -13.28 -3.78 5.99
CA SER A 64 -14.06 -2.79 5.26
C SER A 64 -15.46 -3.31 4.96
N PRO A 65 -16.44 -3.11 5.88
CA PRO A 65 -17.79 -3.64 5.74
C PRO A 65 -18.57 -3.01 4.57
N TYR A 66 -18.16 -1.82 4.12
CA TYR A 66 -18.81 -1.08 3.03
C TYR A 66 -18.09 -1.16 1.68
N ARG A 67 -17.06 -2.02 1.57
CA ARG A 67 -16.21 -2.11 0.37
C ARG A 67 -15.48 -0.80 0.01
N ASP A 68 -15.39 0.12 0.97
CA ASP A 68 -14.58 1.33 0.83
C ASP A 68 -13.12 0.99 1.09
N PHE A 69 -12.23 1.40 0.20
CA PHE A 69 -10.79 1.21 0.37
C PHE A 69 -10.14 2.39 1.11
N SER A 70 -10.58 3.61 0.77
CA SER A 70 -9.90 4.84 1.14
C SER A 70 -10.19 5.21 2.59
N GLU A 71 -11.44 5.14 3.02
CA GLU A 71 -11.82 5.57 4.38
C GLU A 71 -11.16 4.73 5.48
N PRO A 72 -11.22 3.37 5.45
CA PRO A 72 -10.55 2.56 6.47
C PRO A 72 -9.03 2.75 6.49
N LEU A 73 -8.41 3.01 5.33
CA LEU A 73 -6.99 3.29 5.23
C LEU A 73 -6.63 4.65 5.84
N LEU A 74 -7.42 5.69 5.57
CA LEU A 74 -7.20 7.03 6.14
C LEU A 74 -7.38 7.01 7.66
N ASP A 75 -8.38 6.30 8.17
CA ASP A 75 -8.61 6.14 9.60
C ASP A 75 -7.46 5.41 10.28
N TYR A 76 -6.94 4.37 9.63
CA TYR A 76 -5.75 3.67 10.11
C TYR A 76 -4.53 4.61 10.19
N ILE A 77 -4.26 5.35 9.11
CA ILE A 77 -3.12 6.27 9.04
C ILE A 77 -3.22 7.36 10.11
N LYS A 78 -4.43 7.88 10.35
CA LYS A 78 -4.70 8.81 11.44
C LYS A 78 -4.36 8.19 12.80
N ALA A 79 -4.92 7.01 13.10
CA ALA A 79 -4.66 6.33 14.37
C ALA A 79 -3.19 5.91 14.54
N PHE A 80 -2.49 5.61 13.45
CA PHE A 80 -1.06 5.34 13.46
C PHE A 80 -0.26 6.61 13.78
N ARG A 81 -0.60 7.73 13.14
CA ARG A 81 0.01 9.04 13.44
C ARG A 81 -0.17 9.44 14.90
N ASP A 82 -1.38 9.31 15.43
CA ASP A 82 -1.70 9.71 16.80
C ASP A 82 -0.90 8.89 17.84
N ARG A 83 -0.56 7.63 17.50
CA ARG A 83 0.30 6.76 18.32
C ARG A 83 1.79 7.06 18.17
N HIS A 84 2.19 7.67 17.06
CA HIS A 84 3.58 7.94 16.70
C HIS A 84 3.77 9.42 16.29
N PRO A 85 3.52 10.38 17.20
CA PRO A 85 3.47 11.81 16.86
C PRO A 85 4.81 12.37 16.35
N ASP A 86 5.93 11.84 16.83
CA ASP A 86 7.28 12.29 16.47
C ASP A 86 7.91 11.49 15.32
N ALA A 87 7.17 10.54 14.75
CA ALA A 87 7.69 9.64 13.73
C ALA A 87 7.47 10.16 12.30
N SER A 88 8.46 9.94 11.45
CA SER A 88 8.32 10.18 10.01
C SER A 88 7.57 9.01 9.39
N ILE A 89 6.39 9.28 8.82
CA ILE A 89 5.53 8.25 8.23
C ILE A 89 5.50 8.43 6.71
N ALA A 90 5.94 7.40 5.99
CA ALA A 90 5.89 7.31 4.54
C ALA A 90 4.81 6.31 4.10
N VAL A 91 3.85 6.77 3.30
CA VAL A 91 2.86 5.92 2.64
C VAL A 91 3.35 5.58 1.23
N LEU A 92 3.72 4.32 1.02
CA LEU A 92 4.15 3.81 -0.28
C LEU A 92 2.95 3.27 -1.03
N ILE A 93 2.68 3.81 -2.21
CA ILE A 93 1.57 3.38 -3.07
C ILE A 93 2.17 2.64 -4.27
N PRO A 94 2.08 1.29 -4.32
CA PRO A 94 2.51 0.53 -5.48
C PRO A 94 1.55 0.78 -6.66
N GLU A 95 2.08 1.15 -7.81
CA GLU A 95 1.28 1.32 -9.03
C GLU A 95 1.75 0.34 -10.11
N PHE A 96 0.79 -0.35 -10.73
CA PHE A 96 1.04 -1.14 -11.94
C PHE A 96 0.85 -0.24 -13.16
N GLU A 97 1.91 -0.07 -13.96
CA GLU A 97 1.80 0.66 -15.22
C GLU A 97 1.61 -0.33 -16.38
N VAL A 98 0.38 -0.43 -16.88
CA VAL A 98 0.04 -1.06 -18.16
C VAL A 98 -0.33 0.05 -19.16
N GLY A 99 0.58 0.40 -20.06
CA GLY A 99 0.27 1.21 -21.26
C GLY A 99 -0.03 2.71 -21.04
N SER A 100 -0.22 3.41 -22.17
CA SER A 100 0.01 4.85 -22.40
C SER A 100 -0.58 5.86 -21.39
N GLY A 101 0.20 6.91 -21.09
CA GLY A 101 -0.01 7.83 -19.96
C GLY A 101 -1.24 8.75 -19.98
N TRP A 102 -2.02 8.82 -21.05
CA TRP A 102 -3.21 9.70 -21.11
C TRP A 102 -4.50 9.02 -20.64
N GLU A 103 -4.66 7.71 -20.86
CA GLU A 103 -5.82 6.94 -20.36
C GLU A 103 -5.73 6.73 -18.82
N ARG A 104 -4.53 6.80 -18.24
CA ARG A 104 -4.22 6.60 -16.82
C ARG A 104 -4.63 7.75 -15.89
N LEU A 105 -4.55 9.00 -16.36
CA LEU A 105 -4.94 10.18 -15.56
C LEU A 105 -6.48 10.26 -15.39
N LEU A 106 -7.25 9.68 -16.32
CA LEU A 106 -8.71 9.69 -16.29
C LEU A 106 -9.31 8.49 -15.53
N HIS A 107 -8.62 7.34 -15.47
CA HIS A 107 -9.13 6.12 -14.83
C HIS A 107 -8.63 5.86 -13.39
N ASN A 108 -7.49 6.43 -12.95
CA ASN A 108 -6.99 6.27 -11.57
C ASN A 108 -7.49 7.37 -10.61
N GLN A 109 -8.78 7.70 -10.69
CA GLN A 109 -9.37 8.78 -9.87
C GLN A 109 -9.24 8.50 -8.36
N GLN A 110 -9.31 7.21 -7.96
CA GLN A 110 -9.20 6.79 -6.57
C GLN A 110 -7.78 6.98 -6.00
N GLY A 111 -6.72 6.69 -6.77
CA GLY A 111 -5.35 6.90 -6.32
C GLY A 111 -4.99 8.38 -6.19
N LEU A 112 -5.46 9.22 -7.13
CA LEU A 112 -5.28 10.67 -7.06
C LEU A 112 -6.05 11.28 -5.88
N GLN A 113 -7.29 10.84 -5.67
CA GLN A 113 -8.11 11.27 -4.53
C GLN A 113 -7.47 10.87 -3.19
N LEU A 114 -6.99 9.62 -3.06
CA LEU A 114 -6.30 9.16 -1.86
C LEU A 114 -5.05 9.99 -1.59
N ARG A 115 -4.20 10.22 -2.61
CA ARG A 115 -3.01 11.07 -2.48
C ARG A 115 -3.37 12.48 -2.00
N TRP A 116 -4.39 13.10 -2.59
CA TRP A 116 -4.86 14.43 -2.19
C TRP A 116 -5.39 14.44 -0.75
N GLN A 117 -6.17 13.43 -0.36
CA GLN A 117 -6.66 13.28 1.01
C GLN A 117 -5.50 13.09 2.01
N LEU A 118 -4.49 12.30 1.66
CA LEU A 118 -3.33 12.07 2.50
C LEU A 118 -2.54 13.37 2.74
N LEU A 119 -2.19 14.08 1.67
CA LEU A 119 -1.37 15.29 1.75
C LEU A 119 -2.07 16.47 2.43
N ASN A 120 -3.41 16.53 2.39
CA ASN A 120 -4.17 17.63 3.01
C ASN A 120 -4.66 17.33 4.43
N ARG A 121 -4.69 16.07 4.84
CA ARG A 121 -5.22 15.67 6.16
C ARG A 121 -4.14 15.21 7.12
N PHE A 122 -2.97 14.79 6.62
CA PHE A 122 -1.92 14.22 7.45
C PHE A 122 -0.54 14.73 7.05
N ASP A 123 0.35 14.84 8.02
CA ASP A 123 1.76 15.21 7.81
C ASP A 123 2.61 14.02 7.30
N VAL A 124 2.16 13.33 6.24
CA VAL A 124 2.78 12.11 5.68
C VAL A 124 3.64 12.42 4.46
N ILE A 125 4.65 11.59 4.23
CA ILE A 125 5.32 11.49 2.93
C ILE A 125 4.51 10.51 2.08
N VAL A 126 4.07 10.91 0.89
CA VAL A 126 3.41 9.99 -0.06
C VAL A 126 4.35 9.70 -1.21
N THR A 127 4.67 8.43 -1.42
CA THR A 127 5.55 8.01 -2.51
C THR A 127 4.85 6.97 -3.39
N THR A 128 4.70 7.31 -4.67
CA THR A 128 4.23 6.36 -5.69
C THR A 128 5.41 5.53 -6.17
N VAL A 129 5.30 4.20 -6.12
CA VAL A 129 6.32 3.28 -6.62
C VAL A 129 5.79 2.59 -7.88
N PRO A 130 6.12 3.09 -9.08
CA PRO A 130 5.66 2.49 -10.32
C PRO A 130 6.43 1.21 -10.64
N LEU A 131 5.71 0.20 -11.13
CA LEU A 131 6.27 -0.95 -11.83
C LEU A 131 5.89 -0.84 -13.31
N LEU A 132 6.85 -0.46 -14.14
CA LEU A 132 6.71 -0.47 -15.60
C LEU A 132 6.91 -1.89 -16.13
N LEU A 133 5.89 -2.46 -16.76
CA LEU A 133 6.03 -3.70 -17.52
C LEU A 133 6.62 -3.35 -18.89
N THR A 134 7.91 -3.58 -19.06
CA THR A 134 8.62 -3.28 -20.32
C THR A 134 8.32 -4.30 -21.42
N ASP A 135 7.46 -5.30 -21.19
CA ASP A 135 7.19 -6.37 -22.15
C ASP A 135 5.67 -6.63 -22.34
N PRO A 136 5.10 -6.33 -23.53
CA PRO A 136 3.67 -6.55 -23.81
C PRO A 136 3.28 -8.04 -23.90
N HIS A 137 4.24 -8.97 -23.84
CA HIS A 137 4.00 -10.42 -23.94
C HIS A 137 3.84 -11.16 -22.61
N GLU A 138 4.08 -10.51 -21.45
CA GLU A 138 3.95 -11.14 -20.12
C GLU A 138 2.49 -11.14 -19.57
N LYS A 139 1.49 -11.05 -20.45
CA LYS A 139 0.07 -11.24 -20.08
C LYS A 139 -0.29 -12.72 -20.07
N LYS A 140 0.24 -13.49 -19.12
CA LYS A 140 -0.29 -14.75 -18.56
C LYS A 140 0.87 -15.53 -17.96
N GLU A 141 0.88 -15.61 -16.64
CA GLU A 141 1.19 -16.82 -15.86
C GLU A 141 0.82 -16.59 -14.39
#